data_AF-A0A2N5YQ69-F1
#
_entry.id   AF-A0A2N5YQ69-F1
#
_cell.length_a   1.000
_cell.length_b   1.000
_cell.length_c   1.000
_cell.angle_alpha   90.00
_cell.angle_beta   90.00
_cell.angle_gamma   90.00
#
_symmetry.space_group_name_H-M   'P 1'
#
loop_
_entity.id
_entity.type
_entity.pdbx_description
1 polymer ?
#
loop_
_entity_poly.entity_id
_entity_poly.type
_entity_poly.pdbx_seq_one_letter_code
_entity_poly.pdbx_strand_id
1 'polypeptide(L)'
;MKHLIGNTDFKGLLGELIDKAISGNYYYVDYIMKHLTCESYFATTRFVDFALSLVSDQKGIDRIEYYLFNGTQIQRNYACLYLNRNTIFEPVLKAFDLGLIDEIQAYSR
;
A
#
# COMPACT_ATOMS: atom_id res chain seq x y z
N MET A 1 -10.37 -2.14 -15.23
CA MET A 1 -10.64 -2.18 -13.77
C MET A 1 -11.15 -0.86 -13.18
N LYS A 2 -10.77 0.33 -13.67
CA LYS A 2 -11.27 1.64 -13.17
C LYS A 2 -12.80 1.87 -13.28
N HIS A 3 -13.52 1.11 -14.11
CA HIS A 3 -14.96 1.25 -14.32
C HIS A 3 -15.85 0.33 -13.45
N LEU A 4 -15.26 -0.54 -12.61
CA LEU A 4 -16.03 -1.53 -11.83
C LEU A 4 -16.26 -1.14 -10.36
N ILE A 5 -15.60 -0.08 -9.87
CA ILE A 5 -15.61 0.28 -8.43
C ILE A 5 -16.51 1.48 -8.13
N GLY A 6 -17.02 2.17 -9.16
CA GLY A 6 -17.93 3.30 -9.00
C GLY A 6 -19.31 2.95 -8.43
N ASN A 7 -19.57 1.66 -8.11
CA ASN A 7 -20.86 1.21 -7.58
C ASN A 7 -20.77 -0.07 -6.74
N THR A 8 -19.72 -0.22 -5.92
CA THR A 8 -19.62 -1.33 -4.96
C THR A 8 -19.95 -0.85 -3.56
N ASP A 9 -21.05 -1.35 -2.98
CA ASP A 9 -21.59 -1.03 -1.64
C ASP A 9 -20.73 -1.63 -0.51
N PHE A 10 -19.40 -1.42 -0.56
CA PHE A 10 -18.50 -1.86 0.50
C PHE A 10 -18.76 -1.01 1.75
N LYS A 11 -19.02 -1.67 2.89
CA LYS A 11 -19.32 -1.02 4.18
C LYS A 11 -18.26 -1.32 5.22
N GLY A 12 -18.27 -0.54 6.29
CA GLY A 12 -17.28 -0.65 7.38
C GLY A 12 -15.88 -0.25 6.92
N LEU A 13 -14.87 -0.85 7.55
CA LEU A 13 -13.47 -0.47 7.33
C LEU A 13 -13.05 -0.58 5.86
N LEU A 14 -13.44 -1.64 5.15
CA LEU A 14 -13.05 -1.81 3.75
C LEU A 14 -13.56 -0.67 2.85
N GLY A 15 -14.84 -0.30 2.99
CA GLY A 15 -15.42 0.82 2.24
C GLY A 15 -14.69 2.13 2.53
N GLU A 16 -14.43 2.41 3.81
CA GLU A 16 -13.69 3.61 4.21
C GLU A 16 -12.29 3.67 3.58
N LEU A 17 -11.55 2.56 3.58
CA LEU A 17 -10.20 2.51 3.01
C LEU A 17 -10.22 2.70 1.48
N ILE A 18 -11.24 2.18 0.79
CA ILE A 18 -11.42 2.35 -0.65
C ILE A 18 -11.66 3.82 -1.00
N ASP A 19 -12.59 4.48 -0.31
CA ASP A 19 -12.92 5.90 -0.57
C ASP A 19 -11.68 6.79 -0.41
N LYS A 20 -10.91 6.52 0.65
CA LYS A 20 -9.65 7.19 0.94
C LYS A 20 -8.60 6.94 -0.14
N ALA A 21 -8.42 5.71 -0.58
CA ALA A 21 -7.44 5.35 -1.60
C ALA A 21 -7.73 5.99 -2.96
N ILE A 22 -9.00 5.99 -3.39
CA ILE A 22 -9.43 6.52 -4.69
C ILE A 22 -9.22 8.04 -4.76
N SER A 23 -9.41 8.75 -3.64
CA SER A 23 -9.18 10.20 -3.59
C SER A 23 -7.70 10.60 -3.78
N GLY A 24 -6.76 9.64 -3.61
CA GLY A 24 -5.36 9.78 -3.99
C GLY A 24 -4.47 10.67 -3.11
N ASN A 25 -5.00 11.27 -2.04
CA ASN A 25 -4.22 12.21 -1.24
C ASN A 25 -3.24 11.51 -0.27
N TYR A 26 -2.04 12.06 -0.08
CA TYR A 26 -1.01 11.52 0.81
C TYR A 26 -1.51 11.32 2.25
N TYR A 27 -2.37 12.21 2.77
CA TYR A 27 -2.90 12.07 4.14
C TYR A 27 -3.83 10.86 4.28
N TYR A 28 -4.45 10.41 3.19
CA TYR A 28 -5.26 9.20 3.18
C TYR A 28 -4.41 7.94 3.03
N VAL A 29 -3.30 8.00 2.31
CA VAL A 29 -2.30 6.92 2.35
C VAL A 29 -1.78 6.73 3.77
N ASP A 30 -1.49 7.82 4.50
CA ASP A 30 -1.10 7.74 5.91
C ASP A 30 -2.17 7.08 6.77
N TYR A 31 -3.44 7.40 6.54
CA TYR A 31 -4.56 6.76 7.22
C TYR A 31 -4.58 5.25 6.94
N ILE A 32 -4.50 4.85 5.68
CA ILE A 32 -4.51 3.44 5.27
C ILE A 32 -3.34 2.68 5.90
N MET A 33 -2.13 3.24 5.84
CA MET A 33 -0.90 2.64 6.36
C MET A 33 -0.88 2.51 7.89
N LYS A 34 -1.64 3.33 8.63
CA LYS A 34 -1.78 3.21 10.10
C LYS A 34 -2.46 1.90 10.53
N HIS A 35 -3.21 1.25 9.64
CA HIS A 35 -3.82 -0.05 9.92
C HIS A 35 -2.85 -1.24 9.78
N LEU A 36 -1.59 -1.01 9.40
CA LEU A 36 -0.53 -2.02 9.33
C LEU A 36 0.35 -1.95 10.58
N THR A 37 -0.06 -2.68 11.62
CA THR A 37 0.68 -2.85 12.87
C THR A 37 1.01 -4.33 13.09
N CYS A 38 1.83 -4.65 14.08
CA CYS A 38 2.10 -6.04 14.47
C CYS A 38 0.88 -6.77 15.04
N GLU A 39 -0.17 -6.04 15.41
CA GLU A 39 -1.42 -6.56 15.96
C GLU A 39 -2.53 -6.69 14.90
N SER A 40 -2.26 -6.29 13.66
CA SER A 40 -3.26 -6.32 12.59
C SER A 40 -3.69 -7.75 12.27
N TYR A 41 -5.00 -8.00 12.35
CA TYR A 41 -5.60 -9.23 11.85
C TYR A 41 -5.35 -9.39 10.35
N PHE A 42 -5.21 -10.64 9.89
CA PHE A 42 -5.04 -10.97 8.48
C PHE A 42 -6.10 -10.32 7.57
N ALA A 43 -7.36 -10.27 8.01
CA ALA A 43 -8.43 -9.62 7.25
C ALA A 43 -8.16 -8.11 7.04
N THR A 44 -7.69 -7.40 8.06
CA THR A 44 -7.34 -5.98 7.99
C THR A 44 -6.22 -5.74 6.99
N THR A 45 -5.18 -6.57 7.02
CA THR A 45 -4.04 -6.39 6.11
C THR A 45 -4.44 -6.66 4.65
N ARG A 46 -5.37 -7.60 4.40
CA ARG A 46 -5.97 -7.82 3.07
C ARG A 46 -6.80 -6.62 2.59
N PHE A 47 -7.55 -5.97 3.49
CA PHE A 47 -8.27 -4.75 3.13
C PHE A 47 -7.31 -3.60 2.78
N VAL A 48 -6.22 -3.46 3.54
CA VAL A 48 -5.18 -2.47 3.24
C VAL A 48 -4.51 -2.75 1.90
N ASP A 49 -4.12 -4.00 1.62
CA ASP A 49 -3.52 -4.39 0.33
C ASP A 49 -4.41 -3.97 -0.84
N PHE A 50 -5.69 -4.31 -0.73
CA PHE A 50 -6.68 -3.99 -1.74
C PHE A 50 -6.84 -2.48 -1.91
N ALA A 51 -6.99 -1.73 -0.81
CA ALA A 51 -7.13 -0.29 -0.86
C ALA A 51 -5.88 0.39 -1.47
N LEU A 52 -4.67 0.00 -1.07
CA LEU A 52 -3.43 0.53 -1.65
C LEU A 52 -3.39 0.30 -3.16
N SER A 53 -3.85 -0.84 -3.67
CA SER A 53 -3.90 -1.13 -5.11
C SER A 53 -4.78 -0.16 -5.92
N LEU A 54 -5.67 0.61 -5.26
CA LEU A 54 -6.53 1.60 -5.89
C LEU A 54 -5.89 3.00 -5.94
N VAL A 55 -4.82 3.23 -5.19
CA VAL A 55 -4.08 4.50 -5.22
C VAL A 55 -3.45 4.66 -6.60
N SER A 56 -3.77 5.76 -7.27
CA SER A 56 -3.26 6.07 -8.61
C SER A 56 -2.82 7.53 -8.80
N ASP A 57 -2.99 8.36 -7.78
CA ASP A 57 -2.46 9.72 -7.75
C ASP A 57 -0.97 9.71 -7.40
N GLN A 58 -0.19 10.58 -8.05
CA GLN A 58 1.26 10.63 -7.87
C GLN A 58 1.66 10.94 -6.42
N LYS A 59 0.95 11.83 -5.73
CA LYS A 59 1.26 12.15 -4.32
C LYS A 59 1.00 10.96 -3.41
N GLY A 60 -0.02 10.17 -3.73
CA GLY A 60 -0.29 8.90 -3.05
C GLY A 60 0.83 7.89 -3.28
N ILE A 61 1.30 7.74 -4.53
CA ILE A 61 2.42 6.86 -4.89
C ILE A 61 3.70 7.27 -4.16
N ASP A 62 4.06 8.56 -4.21
CA ASP A 62 5.23 9.12 -3.51
C ASP A 62 5.16 8.84 -2.01
N ARG A 63 3.95 8.87 -1.44
CA ARG A 63 3.74 8.56 -0.02
C ARG A 63 3.88 7.08 0.29
N ILE A 64 3.47 6.19 -0.61
CA ILE A 64 3.72 4.74 -0.47
C ILE A 64 5.23 4.48 -0.53
N GLU A 65 5.95 5.12 -1.45
CA GLU A 65 7.42 5.03 -1.52
C GLU A 65 8.06 5.53 -0.21
N TYR A 66 7.58 6.62 0.38
CA TYR A 66 8.04 7.06 1.70
C TYR A 66 7.96 5.95 2.76
N TYR A 67 6.87 5.18 2.79
CA TYR A 67 6.70 4.07 3.73
C TYR A 67 7.64 2.89 3.44
N LEU A 68 8.07 2.67 2.20
CA LEU A 68 9.11 1.68 1.90
C LEU A 68 10.43 1.99 2.63
N PHE A 69 10.78 3.27 2.76
CA PHE A 69 12.04 3.70 3.38
C PHE A 69 11.93 4.07 4.87
N ASN A 70 10.74 4.46 5.34
CA ASN A 70 10.56 5.01 6.68
C ASN A 70 9.51 4.27 7.54
N GLY A 71 8.81 3.29 6.97
CA GLY A 71 7.78 2.54 7.68
C GLY A 71 8.32 1.49 8.65
N THR A 72 7.40 0.89 9.41
CA THR A 72 7.63 -0.38 10.11
C THR A 72 7.83 -1.53 9.13
N GLN A 73 8.33 -2.68 9.57
CA GLN A 73 8.56 -3.83 8.66
C GLN A 73 7.30 -4.21 7.86
N ILE A 74 6.13 -4.28 8.51
CA ILE A 74 4.88 -4.59 7.83
C ILE A 74 4.50 -3.50 6.81
N GLN A 75 4.68 -2.22 7.13
CA GLN A 75 4.41 -1.13 6.19
C GLN A 75 5.35 -1.18 4.97
N ARG A 76 6.64 -1.46 5.19
CA ARG A 76 7.62 -1.62 4.10
C ARG A 76 7.24 -2.76 3.18
N ASN A 77 6.82 -3.89 3.74
CA ASN A 77 6.42 -5.06 2.95
C ASN A 77 5.21 -4.74 2.06
N TYR A 78 4.18 -4.07 2.59
CA TYR A 78 3.00 -3.69 1.80
C TYR A 78 3.28 -2.56 0.79
N ALA A 79 4.18 -1.62 1.13
CA ALA A 79 4.67 -0.65 0.15
C ALA A 79 5.42 -1.33 -1.00
N CYS A 80 6.28 -2.31 -0.70
CA CYS A 80 7.00 -3.10 -1.69
C CYS A 80 6.03 -3.87 -2.61
N LEU A 81 5.00 -4.53 -2.07
CA LEU A 81 3.98 -5.22 -2.85
C LEU A 81 3.27 -4.28 -3.83
N TYR A 82 2.89 -3.09 -3.38
CA TYR A 82 2.28 -2.09 -4.23
C TYR A 82 3.20 -1.69 -5.40
N LEU A 83 4.46 -1.36 -5.11
CA LEU A 83 5.42 -0.90 -6.12
C LEU A 83 5.75 -1.99 -7.15
N ASN A 84 5.93 -3.23 -6.71
CA ASN A 84 6.16 -4.38 -7.59
C ASN A 84 4.99 -4.60 -8.56
N ARG A 85 3.75 -4.53 -8.08
CA ARG A 85 2.54 -4.66 -8.93
C ARG A 85 2.39 -3.52 -9.93
N ASN A 86 2.92 -2.34 -9.61
CA ASN A 86 2.94 -1.18 -10.50
C ASN A 86 4.21 -1.09 -11.36
N THR A 87 5.08 -2.11 -11.34
CA THR A 87 6.32 -2.16 -12.14
C THR A 87 7.31 -1.03 -11.78
N ILE A 88 7.29 -0.55 -10.53
CA ILE A 88 8.16 0.51 -10.01
C ILE A 88 9.32 -0.14 -9.23
N PHE A 89 10.38 -0.52 -9.93
CA PHE A 89 11.44 -1.36 -9.37
C PHE A 89 12.59 -0.62 -8.69
N GLU A 90 12.96 0.57 -9.18
CA GLU A 90 14.12 1.31 -8.66
C GLU A 90 14.08 1.56 -7.14
N PRO A 91 12.95 2.03 -6.56
CA PRO A 91 12.87 2.20 -5.10
C PRO A 91 12.95 0.87 -4.34
N VAL A 92 12.40 -0.22 -4.91
CA VAL A 92 12.41 -1.55 -4.31
C VAL A 92 13.83 -2.09 -4.21
N LEU A 93 14.60 -2.02 -5.30
CA LEU A 93 16.01 -2.44 -5.31
C LEU A 93 16.84 -1.64 -4.31
N LYS A 94 16.66 -0.32 -4.28
CA LYS A 94 17.34 0.54 -3.29
C LYS A 94 16.98 0.16 -1.85
N ALA A 95 15.73 -0.16 -1.56
CA ALA A 95 15.32 -0.58 -0.22
C ALA A 95 15.92 -1.94 0.17
N PHE A 96 16.03 -2.85 -0.79
CA PHE A 96 16.71 -4.14 -0.60
C PHE A 96 18.20 -3.97 -0.33
N ASP A 97 18.91 -3.15 -1.12
CA ASP A 97 20.34 -2.87 -0.94
C ASP A 97 20.65 -2.23 0.43
N LEU A 98 19.69 -1.47 0.98
CA LEU A 98 19.78 -0.88 2.32
C LEU A 98 19.38 -1.86 3.45
N GLY A 99 19.00 -3.10 3.13
CA GLY A 99 18.57 -4.10 4.11
C GLY A 99 17.22 -3.82 4.77
N LEU A 100 16.37 -3.01 4.13
CA LEU A 100 15.07 -2.58 4.68
C LEU A 100 13.94 -3.59 4.39
N ILE A 101 14.13 -4.41 3.36
CA ILE A 101 13.28 -5.53 2.96
C ILE A 101 14.18 -6.72 2.60
N ASP A 102 13.66 -7.94 2.72
CA ASP A 102 14.40 -9.15 2.34
C ASP A 102 14.23 -9.49 0.85
N GLU A 103 14.97 -10.51 0.40
CA GLU A 103 14.95 -10.98 -0.98
C GLU A 103 13.57 -11.48 -1.40
N ILE A 104 12.87 -12.20 -0.51
CA ILE A 104 11.51 -12.72 -0.76
C ILE A 104 10.57 -11.56 -1.07
N GLN A 105 10.66 -10.49 -0.28
CA GLN A 105 9.82 -9.32 -0.43
C GLN A 105 10.19 -8.51 -1.68
N ALA A 106 11.48 -8.29 -1.94
CA ALA A 106 11.97 -7.55 -3.10
C ALA A 106 11.51 -8.17 -4.42
N TYR A 107 11.50 -9.49 -4.52
CA TYR A 107 11.14 -10.22 -5.74
C TYR A 107 9.72 -10.80 -5.74
N SER A 108 8.89 -10.46 -4.74
CA SER A 108 7.47 -10.84 -4.70
C SER A 108 6.69 -10.17 -5.84
N ARG A 109 5.85 -10.92 -6.54
CA ARG A 109 4.98 -10.44 -7.63
C ARG A 109 3.53 -10.81 -7.36
#